data_AF-A0A635K9G2-F1
#
_entry.id   AF-A0A635K9G2-F1
#
_cell.length_a   1.000
_cell.length_b   1.000
_cell.length_c   1.000
_cell.angle_alpha   90.00
_cell.angle_beta   90.00
_cell.angle_gamma   90.00
#
_symmetry.space_group_name_H-M   'P 1'
#
loop_
_entity.id
_entity.type
_entity.pdbx_description
1 polymer ?
#
loop_
_entity_poly.entity_id
_entity_poly.type
_entity_poly.pdbx_seq_one_letter_code
_entity_poly.pdbx_strand_id
1 'polypeptide(L)'
;MSNNKQARIAFVYSGSADLVNAGDSTPTLGISCNKFPSEKSIVVHFGVIGFNGKDNYSLEIKIFLNEEDVTLSNLKHNNLLNYKPKWSNDGEFVALMAAAESFTARAPGIYRIEANLLFREAKPDTIWESIDSKTSYFAVDKNWSSKIDNS
;
A
#
# COMPACT_ATOMS: atom_id res chain seq x y z
N MET A 1 -25.28 21.04 -7.29
CA MET A 1 -24.77 20.02 -6.36
C MET A 1 -23.29 19.82 -6.72
N SER A 2 -22.33 20.64 -6.30
CA SER A 2 -21.75 20.87 -4.96
C SER A 2 -21.16 19.58 -4.33
N ASN A 3 -19.82 19.45 -4.45
CA ASN A 3 -18.90 18.49 -3.82
C ASN A 3 -19.18 16.98 -3.99
N ASN A 4 -18.88 16.44 -5.18
CA ASN A 4 -18.49 15.04 -5.31
C ASN A 4 -17.15 14.87 -4.56
N LYS A 5 -17.20 14.45 -3.29
CA LYS A 5 -16.00 14.05 -2.55
C LYS A 5 -15.47 12.78 -3.19
N GLN A 6 -14.56 12.94 -4.15
CA GLN A 6 -13.85 11.84 -4.78
C GLN A 6 -13.12 11.01 -3.71
N ALA A 7 -13.06 9.70 -3.92
CA ALA A 7 -12.40 8.81 -2.97
C ALA A 7 -10.94 9.22 -2.76
N ARG A 8 -10.42 8.99 -1.55
CA ARG A 8 -9.03 9.33 -1.19
C ARG A 8 -8.46 8.34 -0.19
N ILE A 9 -7.14 8.22 -0.18
CA ILE A 9 -6.38 7.39 0.73
C ILE A 9 -6.24 8.11 2.08
N ALA A 10 -6.82 7.53 3.13
CA ALA A 10 -6.67 8.04 4.49
C ALA A 10 -5.29 7.71 5.07
N PHE A 11 -4.80 6.50 4.84
CA PHE A 11 -3.50 6.04 5.34
C PHE A 11 -2.95 4.89 4.48
N VAL A 12 -1.63 4.71 4.57
CA VAL A 12 -0.88 3.59 3.99
C VAL A 12 0.19 3.19 5.01
N TYR A 13 0.40 1.89 5.19
CA TYR A 13 1.52 1.39 5.98
C TYR A 13 1.90 -0.04 5.56
N SER A 14 3.14 -0.42 5.82
CA SER A 14 3.65 -1.77 5.61
C SER A 14 3.24 -2.73 6.73
N GLY A 15 2.98 -3.98 6.39
CA GLY A 15 2.71 -5.10 7.28
C GLY A 15 3.55 -6.32 6.90
N SER A 16 3.72 -7.23 7.85
CA SER A 16 4.37 -8.53 7.63
C SER A 16 3.45 -9.46 6.84
N ALA A 17 4.01 -10.26 5.95
CA ALA A 17 3.26 -11.29 5.20
C ALA A 17 2.52 -12.28 6.10
N ASP A 18 3.01 -12.51 7.32
CA ASP A 18 2.40 -13.44 8.30
C ASP A 18 1.14 -12.87 8.99
N LEU A 19 0.83 -11.57 8.81
CA LEU A 19 -0.30 -10.88 9.44
C LEU A 19 -1.18 -10.18 8.41
N VAL A 20 -2.18 -10.90 7.89
CA VAL A 20 -3.03 -10.46 6.77
C VAL A 20 -4.33 -9.75 7.22
N ASN A 21 -4.50 -9.52 8.53
CA ASN A 21 -5.70 -8.89 9.07
C ASN A 21 -5.67 -7.37 8.86
N ALA A 22 -6.51 -6.88 7.94
CA ALA A 22 -6.68 -5.44 7.72
C ALA A 22 -7.23 -4.75 8.98
N GLY A 23 -6.55 -3.70 9.44
CA GLY A 23 -6.95 -2.86 10.58
C GLY A 23 -6.36 -3.25 11.94
N ASP A 24 -5.73 -4.43 12.06
CA ASP A 24 -5.27 -4.95 13.37
C ASP A 24 -3.74 -5.16 13.46
N SER A 25 -3.01 -5.09 12.35
CA SER A 25 -1.55 -5.26 12.34
C SER A 25 -0.83 -3.95 12.72
N THR A 26 0.00 -4.00 13.76
CA THR A 26 1.01 -2.96 13.99
C THR A 26 1.87 -2.81 12.73
N PRO A 27 2.13 -1.58 12.24
CA PRO A 27 2.97 -1.38 11.07
C PRO A 27 4.32 -2.11 11.21
N THR A 28 4.66 -2.91 10.21
CA THR A 28 5.98 -3.54 10.11
C THR A 28 6.95 -2.52 9.54
N LEU A 29 7.78 -1.94 10.41
CA LEU A 29 8.72 -0.90 10.03
C LEU A 29 10.08 -1.45 9.57
N GLY A 30 10.37 -2.73 9.80
CA GLY A 30 11.65 -3.36 9.49
C GLY A 30 11.49 -4.69 8.76
N ILE A 31 12.20 -4.86 7.65
CA ILE A 31 12.29 -6.12 6.90
C ILE A 31 13.72 -6.66 7.00
N SER A 32 13.84 -7.92 7.42
CA SER A 32 15.13 -8.61 7.49
C SER A 32 15.55 -9.12 6.10
N CYS A 33 16.75 -8.76 5.67
CA CYS A 33 17.32 -9.20 4.41
C CYS A 33 18.80 -9.53 4.56
N ASN A 34 19.14 -10.82 4.65
CA ASN A 34 20.51 -11.29 4.87
C ASN A 34 21.40 -11.27 3.61
N LYS A 35 20.81 -11.12 2.41
CA LYS A 35 21.51 -11.10 1.13
C LYS A 35 20.94 -10.01 0.23
N PHE A 36 21.82 -9.26 -0.43
CA PHE A 36 21.46 -8.22 -1.40
C PHE A 36 22.19 -8.46 -2.73
N PRO A 37 21.54 -8.22 -3.88
CA PRO A 37 20.10 -8.02 -4.03
C PRO A 37 19.31 -9.30 -3.70
N SER A 38 18.07 -9.15 -3.25
CA SER A 38 17.13 -10.26 -3.05
C SER A 38 15.69 -9.81 -3.33
N GLU A 39 14.90 -10.68 -3.94
CA GLU A 39 13.46 -10.48 -4.01
C GLU A 39 12.85 -10.64 -2.62
N LYS A 40 11.91 -9.75 -2.29
CA LYS A 40 11.15 -9.74 -1.03
C LYS A 40 9.70 -9.41 -1.34
N SER A 41 8.81 -9.84 -0.44
CA SER A 41 7.41 -9.48 -0.46
C SER A 41 7.05 -8.71 0.80
N ILE A 42 6.10 -7.79 0.67
CA ILE A 42 5.58 -6.94 1.73
C ILE A 42 4.06 -6.88 1.61
N VAL A 43 3.36 -6.79 2.74
CA VAL A 43 1.92 -6.48 2.71
C VAL A 43 1.78 -4.98 2.89
N VAL A 44 0.97 -4.34 2.06
CA VAL A 44 0.66 -2.92 2.15
C VAL A 44 -0.79 -2.78 2.58
N HIS A 45 -0.99 -2.22 3.76
CA HIS A 45 -2.31 -1.87 4.28
C HIS A 45 -2.64 -0.43 3.90
N PHE A 46 -3.88 -0.20 3.48
CA PHE A 46 -4.35 1.13 3.14
C PHE A 46 -5.84 1.29 3.46
N GLY A 47 -6.19 2.49 3.90
CA GLY A 47 -7.56 2.92 4.15
C GLY A 47 -8.02 3.87 3.08
N VAL A 48 -9.20 3.65 2.50
CA VAL A 48 -9.81 4.56 1.52
C VAL A 48 -11.12 5.08 2.08
N ILE A 49 -11.37 6.38 1.91
CA ILE A 49 -12.62 7.03 2.30
C ILE A 49 -13.30 7.66 1.08
N GLY A 50 -14.63 7.73 1.09
CA GLY A 50 -15.42 8.29 -0.02
C GLY A 50 -15.62 7.33 -1.19
N PHE A 51 -15.40 6.03 -0.99
CA PHE A 51 -15.57 5.01 -2.02
C PHE A 51 -17.07 4.70 -2.20
N ASN A 52 -17.69 5.02 -3.32
CA ASN A 52 -19.16 4.87 -3.43
C ASN A 52 -19.64 3.45 -3.79
N GLY A 53 -18.71 2.50 -3.97
CA GLY A 53 -18.98 1.10 -4.32
C GLY A 53 -19.57 0.88 -5.72
N LYS A 54 -19.76 1.94 -6.51
CA LYS A 54 -20.31 1.92 -7.88
C LYS A 54 -19.27 2.28 -8.93
N ASP A 55 -18.33 3.13 -8.55
CA ASP A 55 -17.26 3.60 -9.40
C ASP A 55 -16.12 2.58 -9.51
N ASN A 56 -15.39 2.63 -10.63
CA ASN A 56 -14.21 1.79 -10.80
C ASN A 56 -13.00 2.45 -10.18
N TYR A 57 -12.54 1.88 -9.08
CA TYR A 57 -11.28 2.26 -8.46
C TYR A 57 -10.26 1.15 -8.60
N SER A 58 -8.98 1.53 -8.65
CA SER A 58 -7.84 0.62 -8.59
C SER A 58 -6.77 1.22 -7.70
N LEU A 59 -5.83 0.40 -7.21
CA LEU A 59 -4.66 0.88 -6.49
C LEU A 59 -3.40 0.42 -7.21
N GLU A 60 -2.52 1.36 -7.51
CA GLU A 60 -1.15 1.07 -7.91
C GLU A 60 -0.23 1.27 -6.70
N ILE A 61 0.65 0.30 -6.44
CA ILE A 61 1.66 0.41 -5.40
C ILE A 61 3.03 0.34 -6.05
N LYS A 62 3.90 1.30 -5.72
CA LYS A 62 5.31 1.32 -6.11
C LYS A 62 6.20 1.41 -4.88
N ILE A 63 7.35 0.76 -4.94
CA ILE A 63 8.36 0.71 -3.89
C ILE A 63 9.65 1.28 -4.45
N PHE A 64 10.22 2.26 -3.75
CA PHE A 64 11.42 2.97 -4.17
C PHE A 64 12.56 2.83 -3.16
N LEU A 65 13.78 2.79 -3.70
CA LEU A 65 15.03 3.02 -2.96
C LEU A 65 15.77 4.15 -3.65
N ASN A 66 16.03 5.26 -2.95
CA ASN A 66 16.71 6.44 -3.52
C ASN A 66 16.08 6.93 -4.85
N GLU A 67 14.75 7.01 -4.91
CA GLU A 67 13.96 7.37 -6.10
C GLU A 67 14.01 6.38 -7.29
N GLU A 68 14.71 5.25 -7.15
CA GLU A 68 14.63 4.16 -8.13
C GLU A 68 13.46 3.23 -7.79
N ASP A 69 12.58 2.99 -8.76
CA ASP A 69 11.53 1.98 -8.65
C ASP A 69 12.18 0.58 -8.58
N VAL A 70 11.93 -0.10 -7.48
CA VAL A 70 12.42 -1.47 -7.19
C VAL A 70 11.27 -2.47 -7.13
N THR A 71 10.05 -2.07 -7.49
CA THR A 71 8.87 -2.93 -7.55
C THR A 71 9.05 -4.00 -8.63
N LEU A 72 8.62 -5.23 -8.33
CA LEU A 72 8.63 -6.33 -9.27
C LEU A 72 7.28 -6.44 -9.96
N SER A 73 7.21 -6.15 -11.25
CA SER A 73 5.96 -6.14 -12.04
C SER A 73 5.38 -7.53 -12.37
N ASN A 74 5.84 -8.60 -11.70
CA ASN A 74 5.62 -9.99 -12.15
C ASN A 74 4.31 -10.63 -11.66
N LEU A 75 3.41 -9.91 -10.98
CA LEU A 75 2.16 -10.49 -10.50
C LEU A 75 0.95 -9.74 -11.05
N LYS A 76 0.02 -10.54 -11.59
CA LYS A 76 -1.30 -10.15 -12.08
C LYS A 76 -1.98 -9.22 -11.07
N HIS A 77 -2.80 -8.29 -11.58
CA HIS A 77 -3.55 -7.24 -10.87
C HIS A 77 -4.52 -7.70 -9.73
N ASN A 78 -4.31 -8.86 -9.12
CA ASN A 78 -5.17 -9.50 -8.12
C ASN A 78 -4.45 -9.72 -6.78
N ASN A 79 -3.58 -8.79 -6.36
CA ASN A 79 -2.82 -8.90 -5.10
C ASN A 79 -3.61 -8.48 -3.86
N LEU A 80 -4.91 -8.16 -3.98
CA LEU A 80 -5.75 -7.79 -2.84
C LEU A 80 -5.96 -9.01 -1.94
N LEU A 81 -5.32 -9.00 -0.77
CA LEU A 81 -5.39 -10.05 0.23
C LEU A 81 -6.63 -9.91 1.12
N ASN A 82 -7.08 -8.68 1.34
CA ASN A 82 -8.19 -8.40 2.25
C ASN A 82 -8.94 -7.13 1.85
N TYR A 83 -10.26 -7.13 2.07
CA TYR A 83 -11.17 -6.02 1.80
C TYR A 83 -12.26 -5.98 2.87
N LYS A 84 -12.27 -4.94 3.70
CA LYS A 84 -13.23 -4.71 4.78
C LYS A 84 -13.90 -3.34 4.61
N PRO A 85 -14.96 -3.23 3.80
CA PRO A 85 -15.71 -1.99 3.67
C PRO A 85 -16.68 -1.77 4.83
N LYS A 86 -16.97 -0.51 5.12
CA LYS A 86 -17.97 -0.01 6.07
C LYS A 86 -18.63 1.23 5.51
N TRP A 87 -19.92 1.40 5.76
CA TRP A 87 -20.69 2.54 5.31
C TRP A 87 -21.59 3.04 6.45
N SER A 88 -21.69 4.36 6.60
CA SER A 88 -22.66 5.00 7.50
C SER A 88 -23.98 5.26 6.77
N ASN A 89 -25.08 5.41 7.53
CA ASN A 89 -26.38 5.78 6.98
C ASN A 89 -26.37 7.19 6.36
N ASP A 90 -25.38 8.01 6.72
CA ASP A 90 -25.17 9.37 6.21
C ASP A 90 -24.35 9.41 4.91
N GLY A 91 -24.00 8.23 4.37
CA GLY A 91 -23.34 8.11 3.05
C GLY A 91 -21.82 8.19 3.08
N GLU A 92 -21.19 8.18 4.26
CA GLU A 92 -19.74 8.01 4.34
C GLU A 92 -19.38 6.54 4.11
N PHE A 93 -18.42 6.30 3.24
CA PHE A 93 -17.91 4.96 3.00
C PHE A 93 -16.41 4.91 3.28
N VAL A 94 -15.99 3.87 3.98
CA VAL A 94 -14.60 3.61 4.35
C VAL A 94 -14.28 2.16 4.01
N ALA A 95 -13.13 1.90 3.41
CA ALA A 95 -12.62 0.55 3.20
C ALA A 95 -11.22 0.41 3.77
N LEU A 96 -10.99 -0.69 4.50
CA LEU A 96 -9.67 -1.15 4.86
C LEU A 96 -9.26 -2.27 3.92
N MET A 97 -8.07 -2.15 3.34
CA MET A 97 -7.55 -3.08 2.36
C MET A 97 -6.13 -3.48 2.70
N ALA A 98 -5.73 -4.65 2.22
CA ALA A 98 -4.36 -5.13 2.27
C ALA A 98 -4.00 -5.75 0.92
N ALA A 99 -2.85 -5.41 0.36
CA ALA A 99 -2.33 -6.02 -0.87
C ALA A 99 -0.90 -6.53 -0.66
N ALA A 100 -0.55 -7.66 -1.27
CA ALA A 100 0.84 -8.11 -1.32
C ALA A 100 1.58 -7.40 -2.46
N GLU A 101 2.78 -6.93 -2.20
CA GLU A 101 3.67 -6.45 -3.25
C GLU A 101 5.04 -7.07 -3.15
N SER A 102 5.72 -7.18 -4.28
CA SER A 102 7.07 -7.72 -4.37
C SER A 102 8.03 -6.65 -4.85
N PHE A 103 9.24 -6.65 -4.31
CA PHE A 103 10.29 -5.69 -4.65
C PHE A 103 11.66 -6.34 -4.57
N THR A 104 12.64 -5.72 -5.23
CA THR A 104 14.05 -6.08 -5.09
C THR A 104 14.68 -5.27 -3.96
N ALA A 105 14.98 -5.94 -2.84
CA ALA A 105 15.84 -5.37 -1.81
C ALA A 105 17.28 -5.32 -2.34
N ARG A 106 17.73 -4.16 -2.84
CA ARG A 106 19.07 -3.92 -3.40
C ARG A 106 20.15 -3.58 -2.38
N ALA A 107 19.79 -2.95 -1.26
CA ALA A 107 20.72 -2.60 -0.18
C ALA A 107 19.96 -2.38 1.14
N PRO A 108 20.64 -2.36 2.30
CA PRO A 108 20.06 -1.81 3.52
C PRO A 108 19.68 -0.33 3.32
N GLY A 109 18.62 0.12 3.99
CA GLY A 109 18.19 1.51 3.93
C GLY A 109 16.70 1.73 4.16
N ILE A 110 16.27 2.98 3.97
CA ILE A 110 14.86 3.36 4.03
C ILE A 110 14.26 3.25 2.64
N TYR A 111 13.19 2.48 2.53
CA TYR A 111 12.39 2.28 1.34
C TYR A 111 11.11 3.09 1.45
N ARG A 112 10.66 3.63 0.31
CA ARG A 112 9.45 4.43 0.18
C ARG A 112 8.38 3.62 -0.53
N ILE A 113 7.20 3.50 0.07
CA ILE A 113 5.98 2.99 -0.58
C ILE A 113 5.21 4.20 -1.10
N GLU A 114 4.84 4.18 -2.36
CA GLU A 114 3.88 5.10 -2.96
C GLU A 114 2.63 4.32 -3.37
N ALA A 115 1.50 4.66 -2.78
CA ALA A 115 0.20 4.10 -3.16
C ALA A 115 -0.60 5.16 -3.91
N ASN A 116 -0.98 4.86 -5.13
CA ASN A 116 -1.74 5.73 -6.02
C ASN A 116 -3.14 5.15 -6.21
N LEU A 117 -4.15 5.89 -5.75
CA LEU A 117 -5.54 5.56 -5.98
C LEU A 117 -5.92 6.02 -7.37
N LEU A 118 -6.33 5.06 -8.19
CA LEU A 118 -6.76 5.28 -9.55
C LEU A 118 -8.29 5.24 -9.62
N PHE A 119 -8.86 6.03 -10.51
CA PHE A 119 -10.28 6.02 -10.84
C PHE A 119 -10.46 5.94 -12.35
N ARG A 120 -11.52 5.27 -12.76
CA ARG A 120 -11.98 5.26 -14.15
C ARG A 120 -13.48 5.34 -14.18
N GLU A 121 -14.02 6.27 -14.97
CA GLU A 121 -15.46 6.34 -15.19
C GLU A 121 -15.98 5.04 -15.82
N ALA A 122 -17.22 4.65 -15.51
CA ALA A 122 -17.85 3.46 -16.10
C ALA A 122 -18.36 3.73 -17.54
N LYS A 123 -17.51 4.31 -18.40
CA LYS A 123 -17.80 4.60 -19.80
C LYS A 123 -16.77 3.95 -20.73
N PRO A 124 -17.17 3.54 -21.95
CA PRO A 124 -16.22 3.10 -22.97
C PRO A 124 -15.11 4.14 -23.18
N ASP A 125 -13.90 3.66 -23.49
CA ASP A 125 -12.73 4.48 -23.86
C ASP A 125 -12.18 5.44 -22.79
N THR A 126 -12.58 5.26 -21.53
CA THR A 126 -12.01 6.01 -20.41
C THR A 126 -10.74 5.36 -19.87
N ILE A 127 -9.76 6.18 -19.50
CA ILE A 127 -8.47 5.73 -18.97
C ILE A 127 -8.46 5.76 -17.45
N TRP A 128 -7.52 5.02 -16.85
CA TRP A 128 -7.26 5.12 -15.41
C TRP A 128 -6.52 6.42 -15.11
N GLU A 129 -7.05 7.20 -14.18
CA GLU A 129 -6.46 8.46 -13.73
C GLU A 129 -6.10 8.37 -12.25
N SER A 130 -4.93 8.89 -11.88
CA SER A 130 -4.56 9.01 -10.46
C SER A 130 -5.35 10.16 -9.83
N ILE A 131 -6.06 9.85 -8.75
CA ILE A 131 -6.95 10.78 -8.06
C ILE A 131 -6.49 11.11 -6.64
N ASP A 132 -5.64 10.25 -6.06
CA ASP A 132 -4.97 10.53 -4.80
C ASP A 132 -3.70 9.68 -4.67
N SER A 133 -2.74 10.17 -3.90
CA SER A 133 -1.45 9.52 -3.68
C SER A 133 -1.05 9.63 -2.22
N LYS A 134 -0.50 8.55 -1.67
CA LYS A 134 -0.01 8.56 -0.29
C LYS A 134 1.24 7.72 -0.12
N THR A 135 2.13 8.24 0.72
CA THR A 135 3.44 7.65 0.95
C THR A 135 3.52 7.02 2.34
N SER A 136 4.26 5.90 2.42
CA SER A 136 4.71 5.30 3.68
C SER A 136 6.18 4.91 3.54
N TYR A 137 6.83 4.63 4.67
CA TYR A 137 8.22 4.19 4.70
C TYR A 137 8.37 2.91 5.51
N PHE A 138 9.35 2.11 5.13
CA PHE A 138 9.84 0.98 5.90
C PHE A 138 11.35 0.87 5.70
N ALA A 139 12.01 0.18 6.60
CA ALA A 139 13.45 0.02 6.56
C ALA A 139 13.80 -1.44 6.27
N VAL A 140 14.92 -1.64 5.57
CA VAL A 140 15.46 -2.96 5.26
C VAL A 140 16.88 -3.03 5.80
N ASP A 141 17.20 -4.10 6.53
CA ASP A 141 18.54 -4.34 7.05
C ASP A 141 18.78 -5.85 7.20
N LYS A 142 20.05 -6.25 7.29
CA LYS A 142 20.48 -7.59 7.69
C LYS A 142 20.13 -7.87 9.15
N ASN A 143 20.36 -6.88 10.02
CA ASN A 143 20.37 -7.06 11.46
C ASN A 143 19.43 -6.06 12.14
N TRP A 144 18.29 -6.53 12.63
CA TRP A 144 17.42 -5.74 13.51
C TRP A 144 17.78 -6.02 14.96
N SER A 145 18.09 -4.98 15.73
CA SER A 145 18.20 -5.07 17.19
C SER A 145 17.04 -4.31 17.83
N SER A 146 16.43 -4.91 18.85
CA SER A 146 15.44 -4.25 19.71
C SER A 146 16.05 -3.60 20.95
N LYS A 147 17.38 -3.71 21.12
CA LYS A 147 18.13 -3.07 22.19
C LYS A 147 18.88 -1.89 21.61
N ILE A 148 18.71 -0.73 22.25
CA ILE A 148 19.70 0.34 22.15
C ILE A 148 20.91 -0.19 22.91
N ASP A 149 22.06 -0.33 22.24
CA ASP A 149 23.29 -0.65 22.93
C ASP A 149 23.57 0.48 23.92
N ASN A 150 23.34 0.22 25.21
CA ASN A 150 23.69 1.15 26.27
C ASN A 150 25.22 1.15 26.39
N SER A 151 25.89 2.11 25.75
CA SER A 151 27.26 2.48 26.07
C SER A 151 27.29 3.55 27.15
#